data_AF-A0AAV4SMF3-F1
#
_entry.id   AF-A0AAV4SMF3-F1
#
_cell.length_a   1.000
_cell.length_b   1.000
_cell.length_c   1.000
_cell.angle_alpha   90.00
_cell.angle_beta   90.00
_cell.angle_gamma   90.00
#
_symmetry.space_group_name_H-M   'P 1'
#
loop_
_entity.id
_entity.type
_entity.pdbx_description
1 polymer ?
#
loop_
_entity_poly.entity_id
_entity_poly.type
_entity_poly.pdbx_seq_one_letter_code
_entity_poly.pdbx_strand_id
1 'polypeptide(L)'
;MFLQDISLNDVPDLDQIEKTNIVLRWRHIQKVRENLKQRFKREYLGFLRSSVIKREDKINVGDIVLIGTDDKKRLHWLLGRVLELYPGKDGIIRRAKLRTEKGNILRPIQRLYPMELTPNYEQVVPETQKVPEVVTEYPELNTDSNETVPVSRSGREIKPVKRLDL
;
A
#
# COMPACT_ATOMS: atom_id res chain seq x y z
N MET A 1 -3.33 -61.65 -18.58
CA MET A 1 -4.57 -61.70 -17.79
C MET A 1 -4.18 -61.54 -16.34
N PHE A 2 -4.46 -60.39 -15.73
CA PHE A 2 -4.25 -60.17 -14.31
C PHE A 2 -5.57 -59.66 -13.72
N LEU A 3 -6.41 -60.60 -13.32
CA LEU A 3 -7.53 -60.34 -12.41
C LEU A 3 -7.01 -60.73 -11.03
N GLN A 4 -6.46 -59.74 -10.33
CA GLN A 4 -6.27 -59.85 -8.91
C GLN A 4 -7.57 -59.35 -8.30
N ASP A 5 -8.32 -60.24 -7.64
CA ASP A 5 -9.55 -59.86 -6.95
C ASP A 5 -9.25 -58.68 -6.02
N ILE A 6 -10.13 -57.69 -6.08
CA ILE A 6 -10.08 -56.54 -5.19
C ILE A 6 -10.29 -57.14 -3.79
N SER A 7 -9.24 -57.21 -2.98
CA SER A 7 -9.39 -57.51 -1.56
C SER A 7 -10.39 -56.51 -1.02
N LEU A 8 -11.60 -56.97 -0.71
CA LEU A 8 -12.56 -56.23 0.08
C LEU A 8 -11.87 -56.02 1.42
N ASN A 9 -11.17 -54.89 1.54
CA ASN A 9 -10.85 -54.31 2.81
C ASN A 9 -12.20 -53.86 3.37
N ASP A 10 -12.96 -54.81 3.91
CA ASP A 10 -14.09 -54.50 4.76
C ASP A 10 -13.58 -53.51 5.78
N VAL A 11 -14.08 -52.29 5.67
CA VAL A 11 -13.80 -51.23 6.62
C VAL A 11 -14.30 -51.80 7.94
N PRO A 12 -13.43 -52.10 8.93
CA PRO A 12 -13.89 -52.62 10.20
C PRO A 12 -14.90 -51.60 10.74
N ASP A 13 -16.12 -52.07 10.99
CA ASP A 13 -17.29 -51.26 11.30
C ASP A 13 -16.91 -50.00 12.08
N LEU A 14 -17.16 -48.82 11.49
CA LEU A 14 -17.05 -47.55 12.22
C LEU A 14 -17.91 -47.54 13.48
N ASP A 15 -18.89 -48.44 13.57
CA ASP A 15 -19.77 -48.65 14.72
C ASP A 15 -19.04 -49.25 15.94
N GLN A 16 -17.86 -49.86 15.77
CA GLN A 16 -16.98 -50.29 16.87
C GLN A 16 -16.05 -49.18 17.37
N ILE A 17 -16.05 -48.00 16.74
CA ILE A 17 -15.41 -46.84 17.35
C ILE A 17 -16.35 -46.36 18.45
N GLU A 18 -16.09 -46.84 19.68
CA GLU A 18 -16.88 -46.45 20.84
C GLU A 18 -17.07 -44.93 20.85
N LYS A 19 -18.32 -44.45 20.89
CA LYS A 19 -18.66 -43.02 20.88
C LYS A 19 -17.83 -42.22 21.91
N THR A 20 -17.46 -42.87 23.01
CA THR A 20 -16.54 -42.38 24.05
C THR A 20 -15.17 -42.01 23.48
N ASN A 21 -14.53 -42.87 22.70
CA ASN A 21 -13.20 -42.63 22.10
C ASN A 21 -13.20 -41.47 21.10
N ILE A 22 -14.27 -41.32 20.31
CA ILE A 22 -14.44 -40.17 19.39
C ILE A 22 -14.57 -38.87 20.19
N VAL A 23 -15.41 -38.87 21.22
CA VAL A 23 -15.62 -37.69 22.09
C VAL A 23 -14.33 -37.33 22.83
N LEU A 24 -13.58 -38.31 23.33
CA LEU A 24 -12.30 -38.11 24.00
C LEU A 24 -11.26 -37.53 23.03
N ARG A 25 -11.14 -38.07 21.83
CA ARG A 25 -10.23 -37.57 20.79
C ARG A 25 -10.61 -36.16 20.35
N TRP A 26 -11.89 -35.88 20.15
CA TRP A 26 -12.38 -34.54 19.82
C TRP A 26 -12.07 -33.53 20.93
N ARG A 27 -12.33 -33.88 22.20
CA ARG A 27 -11.95 -33.05 23.36
C ARG A 27 -10.45 -32.81 23.42
N HIS A 28 -9.65 -33.84 23.14
CA HIS A 28 -8.19 -33.72 23.09
C HIS A 28 -7.73 -32.74 21.99
N ILE A 29 -8.27 -32.84 20.78
CA ILE A 29 -7.98 -31.92 19.66
C ILE A 29 -8.37 -30.49 20.03
N GLN A 30 -9.55 -30.28 20.64
CA GLN A 30 -9.96 -28.94 21.11
C GLN A 30 -8.98 -28.40 22.16
N LYS A 31 -8.53 -29.24 23.10
CA LYS A 31 -7.54 -28.85 24.12
C LYS A 31 -6.19 -28.47 23.49
N VAL A 32 -5.71 -29.24 22.53
CA VAL A 32 -4.48 -28.93 21.78
C VAL A 32 -4.62 -27.62 21.01
N ARG A 33 -5.76 -27.40 20.35
CA ARG A 33 -6.05 -26.16 19.61
C ARG A 33 -6.06 -24.94 20.53
N GLU A 34 -6.70 -25.05 21.70
CA GLU A 34 -6.73 -23.96 22.68
C GLU A 34 -5.33 -23.70 23.25
N ASN A 35 -4.57 -24.75 23.58
CA ASN A 35 -3.19 -24.61 24.03
C ASN A 35 -2.31 -23.90 22.99
N LEU A 36 -2.43 -24.28 21.72
CA LEU A 36 -1.70 -23.64 20.62
C LEU A 36 -2.11 -22.17 20.49
N LYS A 37 -3.40 -21.86 20.53
CA LYS A 37 -3.91 -20.48 20.49
C LYS A 37 -3.38 -19.63 21.64
N GLN A 38 -3.37 -20.17 22.86
CA GLN A 38 -2.83 -19.48 24.04
C GLN A 38 -1.33 -19.25 23.91
N ARG A 39 -0.58 -20.27 23.47
CA ARG A 39 0.86 -20.17 23.25
C ARG A 39 1.19 -19.14 22.19
N PHE A 40 0.53 -19.20 21.03
CA PHE A 40 0.68 -18.24 19.94
C PHE A 40 0.36 -16.82 20.42
N LYS A 41 -0.74 -16.63 21.16
CA LYS A 41 -1.11 -15.32 21.69
C LYS A 41 -0.06 -14.78 22.67
N ARG A 42 0.49 -15.61 23.55
CA ARG A 42 1.45 -15.20 24.58
C ARG A 42 2.84 -14.93 23.99
N GLU A 43 3.36 -15.86 23.21
CA GLU A 43 4.74 -15.84 22.74
C GLU A 43 4.87 -14.96 21.48
N TYR A 44 4.02 -15.17 20.48
CA TYR A 44 4.17 -14.50 19.19
C TYR A 44 3.65 -13.06 19.20
N LEU A 45 2.47 -12.78 19.78
CA LEU A 45 1.97 -11.39 19.83
C LEU A 45 2.78 -10.50 20.77
N GLY A 46 3.34 -11.07 21.85
CA GLY A 46 4.25 -10.36 22.74
C GLY A 46 5.52 -9.92 22.00
N PHE A 47 6.11 -10.84 21.24
CA PHE A 47 7.26 -10.58 20.38
C PHE A 47 6.98 -9.54 19.29
N LEU A 48 5.81 -9.63 18.63
CA LEU A 48 5.38 -8.64 17.64
C LEU A 48 5.27 -7.23 18.22
N ARG A 49 4.75 -7.08 19.46
CA ARG A 49 4.63 -5.78 20.13
C ARG A 49 5.99 -5.14 20.41
N SER A 50 7.00 -5.93 20.81
CA SER A 50 8.37 -5.42 20.96
C SER A 50 9.05 -5.09 19.63
N SER A 51 8.64 -5.75 18.54
CA SER A 51 9.14 -5.52 17.19
C SER A 51 8.45 -4.37 16.46
N VAL A 52 7.40 -3.76 17.02
CA VAL A 52 6.90 -2.47 16.54
C VAL A 52 7.91 -1.40 16.94
N ILE A 53 9.03 -1.40 16.21
CA ILE A 53 9.95 -0.30 16.08
C ILE A 53 9.09 0.94 15.90
N LYS A 54 9.40 2.01 16.64
CA LYS A 54 8.74 3.32 16.52
C LYS A 54 8.89 3.79 15.08
N ARG A 55 7.96 3.39 14.21
CA ARG A 55 7.91 3.93 12.87
C ARG A 55 7.53 5.37 13.08
N GLU A 56 8.45 6.26 12.72
CA GLU A 56 8.08 7.61 12.35
C GLU A 56 7.25 7.46 11.08
N ASP A 57 5.99 7.04 11.23
CA ASP A 57 5.02 6.91 10.16
C ASP A 57 4.72 8.33 9.66
N LYS A 58 5.61 8.82 8.80
CA LYS A 58 5.51 10.12 8.16
C LYS A 58 4.39 10.03 7.14
N ILE A 59 3.22 10.46 7.56
CA ILE A 59 2.06 10.61 6.68
C ILE A 59 2.31 11.80 5.77
N ASN A 60 2.26 11.59 4.46
CA ASN A 60 2.38 12.62 3.44
C ASN A 60 1.03 12.91 2.79
N VAL A 61 0.98 14.05 2.10
CA VAL A 61 -0.18 14.37 1.25
C VAL A 61 -0.26 13.37 0.11
N GLY A 62 -1.46 12.85 -0.13
CA GLY A 62 -1.73 11.84 -1.16
C GLY A 62 -1.79 10.41 -0.64
N ASP A 63 -1.28 10.14 0.57
CA ASP A 63 -1.24 8.80 1.14
C ASP A 63 -2.64 8.25 1.46
N ILE A 64 -2.78 6.93 1.39
CA ILE A 64 -3.99 6.21 1.79
C ILE A 64 -3.83 5.75 3.23
N VAL A 65 -4.76 6.18 4.08
CA VAL A 65 -4.75 5.92 5.52
C VAL A 65 -6.08 5.30 5.97
N LEU A 66 -6.02 4.43 6.97
CA LEU A 66 -7.18 3.99 7.73
C LEU A 66 -7.52 5.01 8.82
N ILE A 67 -8.80 5.32 8.95
CA ILE A 67 -9.33 6.30 9.88
C ILE A 67 -9.92 5.58 11.09
N GLY A 68 -9.21 5.68 12.21
CA GLY A 68 -9.65 5.20 13.51
C GLY A 68 -10.90 5.90 14.01
N THR A 69 -11.93 5.11 14.28
CA THR A 69 -13.17 5.55 14.96
C THR A 69 -13.45 4.61 16.12
N ASP A 70 -13.86 5.18 17.25
CA ASP A 70 -14.13 4.41 18.48
C ASP A 70 -15.44 3.62 18.35
N ASP A 71 -16.36 4.08 17.49
CA ASP A 71 -17.67 3.46 17.27
C ASP A 71 -17.61 2.14 16.49
N LYS A 72 -16.49 1.87 15.82
CA LYS A 72 -16.34 0.73 14.91
C LYS A 72 -15.14 -0.14 15.27
N LYS A 73 -15.30 -1.45 15.12
CA LYS A 73 -14.18 -2.40 15.17
C LYS A 73 -13.14 -2.01 14.10
N ARG A 74 -11.86 -2.26 14.39
CA ARG A 74 -10.72 -1.94 13.50
C ARG A 74 -10.91 -2.40 12.05
N LEU A 75 -11.49 -3.58 11.86
CA LEU A 75 -11.78 -4.14 10.53
C LEU A 75 -12.74 -3.30 9.68
N HIS A 76 -13.53 -2.43 10.32
CA HIS A 76 -14.53 -1.57 9.67
C HIS A 76 -14.13 -0.09 9.73
N TRP A 77 -12.86 0.21 10.03
CA TRP A 77 -12.35 1.57 9.91
C TRP A 77 -12.39 2.02 8.46
N LEU A 78 -12.74 3.29 8.27
CA LEU A 78 -12.91 3.87 6.95
C LEU A 78 -11.53 4.09 6.32
N LEU A 79 -11.42 3.86 5.02
CA LEU A 79 -10.26 4.31 4.25
C LEU A 79 -10.44 5.77 3.84
N GLY A 80 -9.33 6.50 3.81
CA GLY A 80 -9.32 7.88 3.33
C GLY A 80 -7.99 8.24 2.71
N ARG A 81 -8.04 9.19 1.76
CA ARG A 81 -6.84 9.78 1.16
C ARG A 81 -6.49 11.10 1.85
N VAL A 82 -5.24 11.29 2.20
CA VAL A 82 -4.76 12.56 2.78
C VAL A 82 -4.75 13.63 1.71
N LEU A 83 -5.48 14.72 1.94
CA LEU A 83 -5.52 15.89 1.04
C LEU A 83 -4.57 16.99 1.51
N GLU A 84 -4.61 17.31 2.80
CA GLU A 84 -3.83 18.41 3.37
C GLU A 84 -3.40 18.04 4.80
N LEU A 85 -2.23 18.55 5.19
CA LEU A 85 -1.65 18.37 6.51
C LEU A 85 -1.53 19.73 7.20
N TYR A 86 -1.94 19.81 8.47
CA TYR A 86 -1.89 21.04 9.25
C TYR A 86 -0.84 20.93 10.36
N PRO A 87 0.30 21.63 10.21
CA PRO A 87 1.26 21.79 11.28
C PRO A 87 0.73 22.73 12.38
N GLY A 88 1.14 22.46 13.62
CA GLY A 88 0.97 23.42 14.71
C GLY A 88 2.05 24.51 14.67
N LYS A 89 2.05 25.38 15.69
CA LYS A 89 3.03 26.47 15.81
C LYS A 89 4.48 25.97 15.85
N ASP A 90 4.71 24.79 16.39
CA ASP A 90 6.03 24.16 16.50
C ASP A 90 6.46 23.40 15.23
N GLY A 91 5.72 23.52 14.12
CA GLY A 91 5.97 22.79 12.87
C GLY A 91 5.53 21.32 12.87
N ILE A 92 5.18 20.76 14.03
CA ILE A 92 4.71 19.37 14.15
C ILE A 92 3.29 19.23 13.61
N ILE A 93 3.11 18.29 12.67
CA ILE A 93 1.81 17.97 12.07
C ILE A 93 0.91 17.29 13.10
N ARG A 94 -0.27 17.85 13.34
CA ARG A 94 -1.23 17.33 14.35
C ARG A 94 -2.55 16.89 13.74
N ARG A 95 -2.96 17.48 12.62
CA ARG A 95 -4.25 17.21 11.95
C ARG A 95 -4.05 17.01 10.46
N ALA A 96 -4.89 16.18 9.87
CA ALA A 96 -4.98 15.99 8.44
C ALA A 96 -6.42 16.14 7.95
N LYS A 97 -6.60 16.71 6.76
CA LYS A 97 -7.85 16.70 6.01
C LYS A 97 -7.83 15.50 5.09
N LEU A 98 -8.87 14.69 5.17
CA LEU A 98 -8.97 13.41 4.49
C LEU A 98 -10.18 13.40 3.59
N ARG A 99 -10.05 12.79 2.42
CA ARG A 99 -11.17 12.45 1.55
C ARG A 99 -11.61 11.02 1.84
N THR A 100 -12.84 10.88 2.30
CA THR A 100 -13.53 9.59 2.49
C THR A 100 -14.66 9.49 1.46
N GLU A 101 -15.25 8.31 1.29
CA GLU A 101 -16.43 8.06 0.43
C GLU A 101 -17.56 9.08 0.68
N LYS A 102 -17.84 9.37 1.96
CA LYS A 102 -18.92 10.28 2.38
C LYS A 102 -18.57 11.76 2.29
N GLY A 103 -17.33 12.10 1.93
CA GLY A 103 -16.85 13.47 1.87
C GLY A 103 -15.58 13.70 2.68
N ASN A 104 -15.29 14.99 2.92
CA ASN A 104 -14.04 15.40 3.55
C ASN A 104 -14.19 15.48 5.07
N ILE A 105 -13.21 14.93 5.80
CA ILE A 105 -13.20 14.95 7.26
C ILE A 105 -11.85 15.44 7.78
N LEU A 106 -11.87 16.08 8.95
CA LEU A 106 -10.68 16.45 9.69
C LEU A 106 -10.45 15.46 10.82
N ARG A 107 -9.24 14.91 10.89
CA ARG A 107 -8.85 13.97 11.95
C ARG A 107 -7.44 14.23 12.47
N PRO A 108 -7.20 14.02 13.78
CA PRO A 108 -5.85 14.02 14.33
C PRO A 108 -5.00 12.89 13.74
N ILE A 109 -3.71 13.13 13.54
CA ILE A 109 -2.78 12.13 12.99
C ILE A 109 -2.72 10.85 13.82
N GLN A 110 -2.87 10.95 15.14
CA GLN A 110 -2.86 9.78 16.03
C GLN A 110 -3.96 8.75 15.72
N ARG A 111 -5.04 9.19 15.06
CA ARG A 111 -6.15 8.30 14.63
C ARG A 111 -6.00 7.84 13.18
N LEU A 112 -4.88 8.14 12.54
CA LEU A 112 -4.60 7.75 11.16
C LEU A 112 -3.54 6.66 11.17
N TYR A 113 -3.83 5.59 10.44
CA TYR A 113 -2.95 4.45 10.31
C TYR A 113 -2.59 4.33 8.84
N PRO A 114 -1.34 4.64 8.45
CA PRO A 114 -0.92 4.51 7.07
C PRO A 114 -1.00 3.04 6.63
N MET A 115 -1.41 2.84 5.40
CA MET A 115 -1.33 1.54 4.76
C MET A 115 0.09 1.32 4.24
N GLU A 116 0.55 0.07 4.21
CA GLU A 116 1.85 -0.34 3.62
C GLU A 116 1.81 -0.30 2.08
N LEU A 117 1.11 0.69 1.53
CA LEU A 117 1.02 0.94 0.11
C LEU A 117 1.93 2.13 -0.15
N THR A 118 3.11 1.87 -0.71
CA THR A 118 3.85 2.92 -1.38
C THR A 118 3.12 3.20 -2.69
N PRO A 119 2.41 4.33 -2.83
CA PRO A 119 2.05 4.79 -4.16
C PRO A 119 3.35 4.84 -4.97
N ASN A 120 3.38 4.12 -6.10
CA ASN A 120 4.36 4.34 -7.15
C ASN A 120 4.09 5.74 -7.71
N TYR A 121 4.51 6.75 -6.98
CA TYR A 121 4.83 8.02 -7.58
C TYR A 121 6.15 7.76 -8.29
N GLU A 122 6.08 7.34 -9.56
CA GLU A 122 7.13 7.76 -10.48
C GLU A 122 7.36 9.23 -10.19
N GLN A 123 8.60 9.56 -9.80
CA GLN A 123 9.01 10.89 -9.46
C GLN A 123 8.81 11.77 -10.70
N VAL A 124 7.62 12.34 -10.87
CA VAL A 124 7.47 13.56 -11.66
C VAL A 124 8.04 14.64 -10.76
N VAL A 125 9.38 14.74 -10.77
CA VAL A 125 10.11 15.84 -10.16
C VAL A 125 9.62 17.10 -10.86
N PRO A 126 8.97 18.07 -10.19
CA PRO A 126 8.96 19.41 -10.72
C PRO A 126 10.41 19.87 -10.67
N GLU A 127 11.03 20.08 -11.83
CA GLU A 127 12.30 20.78 -11.95
C GLU A 127 12.13 22.18 -11.34
N THR A 128 12.35 22.32 -10.04
CA THR A 128 12.74 23.60 -9.47
C THR A 128 14.13 23.89 -9.99
N GLN A 129 14.18 24.60 -11.12
CA GLN A 129 15.38 25.25 -11.62
C GLN A 129 15.94 26.11 -10.47
N LYS A 130 17.09 25.68 -9.93
CA LYS A 130 17.95 26.57 -9.16
C LYS A 130 18.35 27.68 -10.11
N VAL A 131 18.04 28.93 -9.76
CA VAL A 131 18.71 30.08 -10.34
C VAL A 131 19.98 30.30 -9.53
N PRO A 132 21.20 30.13 -10.08
CA PRO A 132 22.37 30.81 -9.55
C PRO A 132 22.46 32.20 -10.18
N GLU A 133 22.59 33.21 -9.32
CA GLU A 133 23.07 34.55 -9.69
C GLU A 133 24.42 34.43 -10.41
N VAL A 134 24.45 34.80 -11.69
CA VAL A 134 25.68 35.15 -12.38
C VAL A 134 25.40 36.46 -13.11
N VAL A 135 26.12 37.50 -12.69
CA VAL A 135 26.10 38.83 -13.27
C VAL A 135 26.53 38.75 -14.73
N THR A 136 25.70 39.25 -15.64
CA THR A 136 26.11 39.57 -17.01
C THR A 136 25.68 41.01 -17.33
N GLU A 137 26.66 41.90 -17.38
CA GLU A 137 26.59 43.12 -18.18
C GLU A 137 26.24 42.73 -19.62
N TYR A 138 25.21 43.36 -20.19
CA TYR A 138 24.86 43.21 -21.59
C TYR A 138 25.75 44.13 -22.46
N PRO A 139 26.03 43.70 -23.69
CA PRO A 139 25.68 44.57 -24.79
C PRO A 139 24.76 43.86 -25.80
N GLU A 140 23.77 44.61 -26.23
CA GLU A 140 22.82 44.31 -27.31
C GLU A 140 23.54 43.98 -28.62
N LEU A 141 22.91 43.20 -29.51
CA LEU A 141 22.87 43.48 -30.95
C LEU A 141 21.83 42.61 -31.67
N ASN A 142 21.21 43.25 -32.67
CA ASN A 142 19.96 42.93 -33.35
C ASN A 142 19.99 41.72 -34.31
N THR A 143 18.78 41.43 -34.80
CA THR A 143 18.36 41.11 -36.19
C THR A 143 18.02 39.66 -36.58
N ASP A 144 16.72 39.49 -36.88
CA ASP A 144 16.11 38.87 -38.06
C ASP A 144 16.22 37.36 -38.39
N SER A 145 15.04 36.73 -38.31
CA SER A 145 14.37 35.95 -39.37
C SER A 145 14.73 34.48 -39.63
N ASN A 146 13.62 33.73 -39.79
CA ASN A 146 13.39 32.53 -40.61
C ASN A 146 13.46 31.14 -39.93
N GLU A 147 12.27 30.52 -39.85
CA GLU A 147 12.05 29.09 -39.61
C GLU A 147 12.81 28.25 -40.64
N THR A 148 13.64 27.32 -40.19
CA THR A 148 14.37 26.38 -41.05
C THR A 148 13.70 25.00 -40.99
N VAL A 149 13.12 24.57 -42.10
CA VAL A 149 12.64 23.18 -42.28
C VAL A 149 13.86 22.24 -42.34
N PRO A 150 13.84 21.07 -41.67
CA PRO A 150 14.97 20.15 -41.74
C PRO A 150 15.12 19.55 -43.15
N VAL A 151 16.34 19.66 -43.69
CA VAL A 151 16.72 19.20 -45.03
C VAL A 151 17.72 18.04 -44.91
N SER A 152 17.61 17.05 -45.78
CA SER A 152 18.57 15.93 -45.85
C SER A 152 19.95 16.39 -46.35
N ARG A 153 20.99 15.56 -46.16
CA ARG A 153 22.37 15.84 -46.66
C ARG A 153 22.48 16.09 -48.17
N SER A 154 21.43 15.77 -48.94
CA SER A 154 21.32 16.01 -50.39
C SER A 154 20.50 17.25 -50.78
N GLY A 155 20.04 18.05 -49.80
CA GLY A 155 19.26 19.27 -50.06
C GLY A 155 17.75 19.07 -50.16
N ARG A 156 17.23 17.85 -49.93
CA ARG A 156 15.78 17.57 -50.01
C ARG A 156 15.06 17.81 -48.69
N GLU A 157 13.99 18.60 -48.70
CA GLU A 157 13.16 18.88 -47.53
C GLU A 157 12.49 17.60 -46.98
N ILE A 158 12.57 17.42 -45.66
CA ILE A 158 12.02 16.26 -44.97
C ILE A 158 10.69 16.65 -44.34
N LYS A 159 9.59 16.04 -44.81
CA LYS A 159 8.27 16.22 -44.17
C LYS A 159 8.14 15.23 -43.01
N PRO A 160 7.97 15.67 -41.75
CA PRO A 160 7.83 14.76 -40.62
C PRO A 160 6.54 13.96 -40.70
N VAL A 161 6.62 12.66 -40.42
CA VAL A 161 5.46 11.75 -40.43
C VAL A 161 4.62 11.99 -39.18
N LYS A 162 3.31 12.23 -39.36
CA LYS A 162 2.35 12.32 -38.25
C LYS A 162 2.01 10.91 -37.76
N ARG A 163 2.22 10.62 -36.47
CA ARG A 163 1.63 9.42 -35.85
C ARG A 163 0.12 9.58 -35.80
N LEU A 164 -0.59 8.52 -36.20
CA LEU A 164 -2.02 8.38 -35.97
C LEU A 164 -2.18 7.70 -34.61
N ASP A 165 -2.88 8.36 -33.69
CA ASP A 165 -3.29 7.76 -32.42
C ASP A 165 -4.48 6.83 -32.71
N LEU A 166 -4.30 5.54 -32.43
CA LEU A 166 -5.34 4.50 -32.49
C LEU A 166 -6.05 4.40 -31.12
#